data_AF-A0A955LPK8-F1
#
_entry.id   AF-A0A955LPK8-F1
#
_cell.length_a   1.000
_cell.length_b   1.000
_cell.length_c   1.000
_cell.angle_alpha   90.00
_cell.angle_beta   90.00
_cell.angle_gamma   90.00
#
_symmetry.space_group_name_H-M   'P 1'
#
loop_
_entity.id
_entity.type
_entity.pdbx_description
1 polymer ?
#
loop_
_entity_poly.entity_id
_entity_poly.type
_entity_poly.pdbx_seq_one_letter_code
_entity_poly.pdbx_strand_id
1 'polypeptide(L)'
;MAELQEYTKEQKIRMETWLVNTLQKCKDRELGVQDKRAFTYERIELVIYAAEIAEWLQIFEQDYDGVRKPAGEKPTDEDLRLTHAYGGVNEIQVLFACPLDDELTAIAMFWPWNDSEHVTLHMAFCRNNYQPPATL
;
A
#
# COMPACT_ATOMS: atom_id res chain seq x y z
N MET A 1 24.92 -2.62 -9.62
CA MET A 1 23.62 -2.17 -10.16
C MET A 1 22.79 -3.43 -10.34
N ALA A 2 21.95 -3.79 -9.37
CA ALA A 2 21.00 -4.89 -9.57
C ALA A 2 19.99 -4.41 -10.61
N GLU A 3 19.93 -5.08 -11.76
CA GLU A 3 18.86 -4.84 -12.74
C GLU A 3 17.53 -5.07 -12.02
N LEU A 4 16.68 -4.04 -11.97
CA LEU A 4 15.27 -4.23 -11.65
C LEU A 4 14.71 -5.09 -12.77
N GLN A 5 14.64 -6.41 -12.53
CA GLN A 5 14.04 -7.33 -13.47
C GLN A 5 12.62 -6.85 -13.73
N GLU A 6 12.27 -6.61 -14.99
CA GLU A 6 10.92 -6.15 -15.32
C GLU A 6 9.88 -7.17 -14.85
N TYR A 7 8.72 -6.70 -14.40
CA TYR A 7 7.59 -7.59 -14.12
C TYR A 7 7.17 -8.31 -15.40
N THR A 8 6.87 -9.60 -15.28
CA THR A 8 6.27 -10.37 -16.38
C THR A 8 4.90 -9.80 -16.74
N LYS A 9 4.43 -10.08 -17.95
CA LYS A 9 3.09 -9.64 -18.38
C LYS A 9 1.99 -10.15 -17.44
N GLU A 10 2.10 -11.38 -16.95
CA GLU A 10 1.14 -11.99 -16.04
C GLU A 10 1.13 -11.30 -14.68
N GLN A 11 2.31 -10.99 -14.13
CA GLN A 11 2.44 -10.19 -12.90
C GLN A 11 1.78 -8.81 -13.05
N LYS A 12 2.03 -8.11 -14.17
CA LYS A 12 1.42 -6.80 -14.43
C LYS A 12 -0.11 -6.86 -14.49
N ILE A 13 -0.68 -7.84 -15.20
CA ILE A 13 -2.13 -8.04 -15.26
C ILE A 13 -2.70 -8.30 -13.87
N ARG A 14 -2.02 -9.14 -13.08
CA ARG A 14 -2.45 -9.47 -11.73
C ARG A 14 -2.44 -8.25 -10.80
N MET A 15 -1.35 -7.49 -10.83
CA MET A 15 -1.19 -6.23 -10.09
C MET A 15 -2.29 -5.24 -10.45
N GLU A 16 -2.50 -5.00 -11.75
CA GLU A 16 -3.55 -4.10 -12.23
C GLU A 16 -4.94 -4.57 -11.80
N THR A 17 -5.23 -5.87 -11.96
CA THR A 17 -6.52 -6.45 -11.55
C THR A 17 -6.75 -6.27 -10.04
N TRP A 18 -5.72 -6.49 -9.22
CA TRP A 18 -5.80 -6.31 -7.77
C TRP A 18 -6.12 -4.85 -7.41
N LEU A 19 -5.35 -3.90 -7.93
CA LEU A 19 -5.55 -2.47 -7.69
C LEU A 19 -6.94 -2.00 -8.12
N VAL A 20 -7.36 -2.38 -9.33
CA VAL A 20 -8.66 -1.98 -9.88
C VAL A 20 -9.80 -2.54 -9.03
N ASN A 21 -9.73 -3.81 -8.62
CA ASN A 21 -10.78 -4.43 -7.82
C ASN A 21 -10.91 -3.78 -6.44
N THR A 22 -9.79 -3.53 -5.74
CA THR A 22 -9.81 -2.86 -4.44
C THR A 22 -10.34 -1.44 -4.55
N LEU A 23 -9.87 -0.66 -5.53
CA LEU A 23 -10.34 0.72 -5.72
C LEU A 23 -11.78 0.81 -6.22
N GLN A 24 -12.25 -0.19 -6.97
CA GLN A 24 -13.64 -0.26 -7.41
C GLN A 24 -14.58 -0.41 -6.21
N LYS A 25 -14.22 -1.20 -5.19
CA LYS A 25 -15.00 -1.30 -3.94
C LYS A 25 -15.10 0.03 -3.20
N CYS A 26 -14.03 0.82 -3.18
CA CYS A 26 -14.06 2.16 -2.60
C CYS A 26 -15.01 3.08 -3.37
N LYS A 27 -14.96 3.01 -4.70
CA LYS A 27 -15.86 3.77 -5.58
C LYS A 27 -17.32 3.34 -5.42
N ASP A 28 -17.60 2.05 -5.27
CA ASP A 28 -18.96 1.51 -5.07
C ASP A 28 -19.58 1.98 -3.75
N ARG A 29 -18.76 2.37 -2.78
CA ARG A 29 -19.19 3.01 -1.52
C ARG A 29 -19.16 4.54 -1.57
N GLU A 30 -18.96 5.12 -2.76
CA GLU A 30 -18.91 6.56 -2.99
C GLU A 30 -17.82 7.30 -2.17
N LEU A 31 -16.73 6.59 -1.80
CA LEU A 31 -15.65 7.19 -1.01
C LEU A 31 -14.86 8.23 -1.83
N GLY A 32 -14.59 9.37 -1.20
CA GLY A 32 -13.95 10.52 -1.81
C GLY A 32 -12.44 10.34 -2.04
N VAL A 33 -11.98 10.76 -3.21
CA VAL A 33 -10.56 10.97 -3.51
C VAL A 33 -10.38 12.45 -3.84
N GLN A 34 -9.64 13.15 -3.01
CA GLN A 34 -9.37 14.57 -3.20
C GLN A 34 -8.31 14.82 -4.27
N ASP A 35 -7.26 14.01 -4.28
CA ASP A 35 -6.16 14.16 -5.24
C ASP A 35 -5.59 12.81 -5.66
N LYS A 36 -5.11 12.73 -6.91
CA LYS A 36 -4.47 11.57 -7.51
C LYS A 36 -3.03 11.94 -7.87
N ARG A 37 -2.09 11.62 -6.99
CA ARG A 37 -0.67 12.00 -7.14
C ARG A 37 0.10 11.03 -8.03
N ALA A 38 -0.21 9.74 -7.94
CA ALA A 38 0.35 8.71 -8.80
C ALA A 38 -0.70 7.64 -9.09
N PHE A 39 -0.75 7.16 -10.33
CA PHE A 39 -1.68 6.10 -10.73
C PHE A 39 -1.03 5.24 -11.81
N THR A 40 -0.15 4.34 -11.39
CA THR A 40 0.48 3.34 -12.27
C THR A 40 0.24 1.95 -11.69
N TYR A 41 0.52 0.91 -12.49
CA TYR A 41 0.41 -0.48 -12.02
C TYR A 41 1.43 -0.80 -10.91
N GLU A 42 2.52 -0.04 -10.79
CA GLU A 42 3.56 -0.26 -9.77
C GLU A 42 3.31 0.52 -8.49
N ARG A 43 2.61 1.66 -8.59
CA ARG A 43 2.37 2.58 -7.49
C ARG A 43 1.09 3.38 -7.71
N ILE A 44 0.23 3.37 -6.70
CA ILE A 44 -0.90 4.28 -6.57
C ILE A 44 -0.66 5.16 -5.34
N GLU A 45 -0.84 6.47 -5.52
CA GLU A 45 -0.81 7.44 -4.43
C GLU A 45 -2.01 8.37 -4.55
N LEU A 46 -2.89 8.30 -3.55
CA LEU A 46 -4.12 9.07 -3.45
C LEU A 46 -4.10 9.93 -2.19
N VAL A 47 -4.74 11.10 -2.25
CA VAL A 47 -5.13 11.86 -1.05
C VAL A 47 -6.63 11.64 -0.85
N ILE A 48 -7.01 11.14 0.31
CA ILE A 48 -8.38 10.84 0.71
C ILE A 48 -8.75 11.64 1.96
N TYR A 49 -10.05 11.75 2.23
CA TYR A 49 -10.53 12.45 3.42
C TYR A 49 -10.41 11.56 4.67
N ALA A 50 -9.84 12.12 5.73
CA ALA A 50 -9.72 11.45 7.02
C ALA A 50 -11.09 11.07 7.62
N ALA A 51 -12.14 11.83 7.30
CA ALA A 51 -13.51 11.55 7.72
C ALA A 51 -14.04 10.19 7.23
N GLU A 52 -13.49 9.66 6.13
CA GLU A 52 -13.91 8.41 5.50
C GLU A 52 -12.91 7.27 5.76
N ILE A 53 -11.85 7.52 6.56
CA ILE A 53 -10.74 6.57 6.72
C ILE A 53 -11.22 5.22 7.25
N ALA A 54 -12.25 5.19 8.10
CA ALA A 54 -12.77 3.95 8.67
C ALA A 54 -13.34 3.02 7.59
N GLU A 55 -14.09 3.58 6.63
CA GLU A 55 -14.68 2.85 5.51
C GLU A 55 -13.60 2.37 4.54
N TRP A 56 -12.59 3.20 4.28
CA TRP A 56 -11.41 2.80 3.52
C TRP A 56 -10.68 1.63 4.18
N LEU A 57 -10.36 1.74 5.47
CA LEU A 57 -9.66 0.68 6.22
C LEU A 57 -10.45 -0.63 6.22
N GLN A 58 -11.78 -0.58 6.33
CA GLN A 58 -12.62 -1.77 6.29
C GLN A 58 -12.52 -2.53 4.95
N ILE A 59 -12.48 -1.81 3.82
CA ILE A 59 -12.31 -2.44 2.50
C ILE A 59 -10.93 -3.10 2.42
N PHE A 60 -9.90 -2.40 2.88
CA PHE A 60 -8.53 -2.92 2.82
C PHE A 60 -8.32 -4.09 3.78
N GLU A 61 -8.95 -4.09 4.95
CA GLU A 61 -8.91 -5.22 5.88
C GLU A 61 -9.50 -6.50 5.26
N GLN A 62 -10.55 -6.37 4.45
CA GLN A 62 -11.14 -7.50 3.72
C GLN A 62 -10.26 -7.97 2.56
N ASP A 63 -9.62 -7.05 1.85
CA ASP A 63 -8.83 -7.37 0.65
C ASP A 63 -7.43 -7.87 0.98
N TYR A 64 -6.88 -7.46 2.12
CA TYR A 64 -5.51 -7.77 2.54
C TYR A 64 -5.43 -8.85 3.63
N ASP A 65 -6.53 -9.56 3.89
CA ASP A 65 -6.62 -10.59 4.94
C ASP A 65 -6.26 -10.06 6.35
N GLY A 66 -6.66 -8.82 6.64
CA GLY A 66 -6.44 -8.17 7.92
C GLY A 66 -5.39 -7.06 7.88
N VAL A 67 -5.36 -6.26 8.95
CA VAL A 67 -4.32 -5.25 9.15
C VAL A 67 -3.01 -5.91 9.57
N ARG A 68 -1.92 -5.56 8.88
CA ARG A 68 -0.59 -6.06 9.24
C ARG A 68 -0.01 -5.27 10.42
N LYS A 69 -0.11 -3.94 10.37
CA LYS A 69 0.31 -3.03 11.44
C LYS A 69 -0.72 -1.92 11.60
N PRO A 70 -1.42 -1.84 12.74
CA PRO A 70 -2.40 -0.79 12.99
C PRO A 70 -1.73 0.52 13.41
N ALA A 71 -2.48 1.62 13.36
CA ALA A 71 -2.01 2.91 13.87
C ALA A 71 -1.78 2.87 15.39
N GLY A 72 -0.75 3.57 15.87
CA GLY A 72 -0.34 3.58 17.28
C GLY A 72 0.63 2.45 17.67
N GLU A 73 0.82 1.44 16.81
CA GLU A 73 1.82 0.40 17.04
C GLU A 73 3.16 0.73 16.37
N LYS A 74 4.27 0.28 16.94
CA LYS A 74 5.58 0.48 16.32
C LYS A 74 5.77 -0.50 15.15
N PRO A 75 6.31 -0.06 14.01
CA PRO A 75 6.71 -0.95 12.93
C PRO A 75 7.72 -2.00 13.41
N THR A 76 7.58 -3.23 12.92
CA THR A 76 8.60 -4.27 13.06
C THR A 76 9.73 -4.06 12.04
N ASP A 77 10.87 -4.72 12.24
CA ASP A 77 11.98 -4.71 11.27
C ASP A 77 11.54 -5.22 9.88
N GLU A 78 10.60 -6.16 9.84
CA GLU A 78 10.05 -6.66 8.60
C GLU A 78 9.18 -5.60 7.91
N ASP A 79 8.35 -4.86 8.66
CA ASP A 79 7.54 -3.77 8.11
C ASP A 79 8.42 -2.66 7.52
N LEU A 80 9.49 -2.31 8.24
CA LEU A 80 10.47 -1.35 7.77
C LEU A 80 11.16 -1.84 6.49
N ARG A 81 11.60 -3.11 6.46
CA ARG A 81 12.22 -3.71 5.26
C ARG A 81 11.27 -3.70 4.07
N LEU A 82 10.01 -4.09 4.28
CA LEU A 82 8.99 -4.19 3.24
C LEU A 82 8.67 -2.82 2.65
N THR A 83 8.57 -1.80 3.51
CA THR A 83 8.13 -0.45 3.12
C THR A 83 9.27 0.50 2.78
N HIS A 84 10.54 0.12 3.01
CA HIS A 84 11.71 0.99 2.84
C HIS A 84 11.78 1.67 1.47
N ALA A 85 11.52 0.92 0.40
CA ALA A 85 11.55 1.44 -0.98
C ALA A 85 10.41 2.44 -1.28
N TYR A 86 9.40 2.52 -0.41
CA TYR A 86 8.16 3.29 -0.58
C TYR A 86 8.01 4.40 0.47
N GLY A 87 9.09 4.78 1.16
CA GLY A 87 9.11 5.85 2.16
C GLY A 87 9.00 5.37 3.60
N GLY A 88 8.93 4.06 3.83
CA GLY A 88 8.82 3.46 5.16
C GLY A 88 7.42 3.57 5.75
N VAL A 89 7.25 2.95 6.92
CA VAL A 89 6.06 3.10 7.75
C VAL A 89 6.48 3.53 9.16
N ASN A 90 5.65 4.33 9.83
CA ASN A 90 5.88 4.81 11.19
C ASN A 90 4.70 4.46 12.13
N GLU A 91 4.80 4.92 13.38
CA GLU A 91 3.85 4.57 14.44
C GLU A 91 2.42 5.04 14.17
N ILE A 92 2.21 6.21 13.58
CA ILE A 92 0.86 6.77 13.37
C ILE A 92 0.16 6.22 12.11
N GLN A 93 0.89 5.50 11.27
CA GLN A 93 0.43 5.00 9.98
C GLN A 93 -0.17 3.61 10.10
N VAL A 94 -1.10 3.25 9.21
CA VAL A 94 -1.58 1.88 9.07
C VAL A 94 -0.87 1.22 7.90
N LEU A 95 -0.50 -0.05 8.04
CA LEU A 95 0.04 -0.88 6.96
C LEU A 95 -0.79 -2.16 6.81
N PHE A 96 -1.15 -2.45 5.56
CA PHE A 96 -1.67 -3.73 5.10
C PHE A 96 -0.62 -4.38 4.19
N ALA A 97 -0.52 -5.70 4.25
CA ALA A 97 0.29 -6.47 3.31
C ALA A 97 -0.37 -7.81 3.02
N CYS A 98 -0.48 -8.16 1.74
CA CYS A 98 -1.09 -9.40 1.28
C CYS A 98 -0.20 -10.03 0.22
N PRO A 99 0.37 -11.22 0.47
CA PRO A 99 1.10 -11.98 -0.53
C PRO A 99 0.17 -12.32 -1.70
N LEU A 100 0.54 -11.90 -2.91
CA LEU A 100 -0.15 -12.35 -4.11
C LEU A 100 0.41 -13.71 -4.55
N ASP A 101 1.73 -13.88 -4.47
CA ASP A 101 2.41 -15.14 -4.73
C ASP A 101 3.75 -15.18 -3.96
N ASP A 102 4.56 -16.19 -4.26
CA ASP A 102 5.87 -16.41 -3.64
C ASP A 102 6.82 -15.23 -3.88
N GLU A 103 6.65 -14.47 -4.96
CA GLU A 103 7.55 -13.38 -5.34
C GLU A 103 6.99 -11.99 -5.05
N LEU A 104 5.66 -11.83 -4.95
CA LEU A 104 5.00 -10.54 -4.93
C LEU A 104 4.08 -10.37 -3.72
N THR A 105 4.26 -9.27 -3.00
CA THR A 105 3.36 -8.83 -1.92
C THR A 105 2.76 -7.47 -2.26
N ALA A 106 1.43 -7.37 -2.27
CA ALA A 106 0.73 -6.10 -2.31
C ALA A 106 0.84 -5.43 -0.94
N ILE A 107 1.12 -4.13 -0.91
CA ILE A 107 1.09 -3.33 0.32
C ILE A 107 0.17 -2.12 0.14
N ALA A 108 -0.43 -1.70 1.25
CA ALA A 108 -1.13 -0.43 1.33
C ALA A 108 -0.79 0.28 2.64
N MET A 109 -0.45 1.56 2.55
CA MET A 109 -0.09 2.38 3.70
C MET A 109 -1.00 3.61 3.76
N PHE A 110 -1.59 3.84 4.93
CA PHE A 110 -2.42 5.02 5.19
C PHE A 110 -1.63 5.99 6.06
N TRP A 111 -1.33 7.15 5.48
CA TRP A 111 -0.50 8.19 6.07
C TRP A 111 -1.33 9.40 6.47
N PRO A 112 -1.84 9.45 7.71
CA PRO A 112 -2.60 10.60 8.18
C PRO A 112 -1.69 11.84 8.21
N TRP A 113 -2.24 12.96 7.77
CA TRP A 113 -1.56 14.25 7.87
C TRP A 113 -1.82 14.87 9.24
N ASN A 114 -1.01 15.86 9.60
CA ASN A 114 -1.16 16.57 10.88
C ASN A 114 -2.33 17.58 10.89
N ASP A 115 -3.08 17.68 9.79
CA ASP A 115 -4.25 18.57 9.68
C ASP A 115 -5.56 17.91 10.11
N SER A 116 -5.56 16.61 10.39
CA SER A 116 -6.75 15.80 10.74
C SER A 116 -7.81 15.71 9.64
N GLU A 117 -7.55 16.23 8.45
CA GLU A 117 -8.48 16.25 7.32
C GLU A 117 -8.06 15.30 6.21
N HIS A 118 -6.75 15.06 6.07
CA HIS A 118 -6.20 14.33 4.93
C HIS A 118 -5.44 13.07 5.34
N VAL A 119 -5.52 12.07 4.48
CA VAL A 119 -4.72 10.85 4.56
C VAL A 119 -4.15 10.57 3.18
N THR A 120 -2.85 10.32 3.10
CA THR A 120 -2.25 9.78 1.87
C THR A 120 -2.35 8.25 1.90
N LEU A 121 -3.05 7.68 0.93
CA LEU A 121 -3.03 6.25 0.66
C LEU A 121 -1.93 5.97 -0.36
N HIS A 122 -0.97 5.13 0.02
CA HIS A 122 0.07 4.62 -0.85
C HIS A 122 -0.13 3.12 -1.06
N MET A 123 -0.35 2.68 -2.29
CA MET A 123 -0.41 1.26 -2.64
C MET A 123 0.75 0.91 -3.57
N ALA A 124 1.42 -0.20 -3.32
CA ALA A 124 2.54 -0.66 -4.12
C ALA A 124 2.69 -2.17 -4.05
N PHE A 125 3.61 -2.71 -4.85
CA PHE A 125 3.95 -4.13 -4.82
C PHE A 125 5.43 -4.33 -4.53
N CYS A 126 5.70 -5.09 -3.47
CA CYS A 126 7.03 -5.45 -3.03
C CYS A 126 7.42 -6.81 -3.58
N ARG A 127 8.67 -6.97 -3.99
CA ARG A 127 9.22 -8.29 -4.27
C ARG A 127 9.67 -8.96 -2.96
N ASN A 128 9.18 -10.16 -2.67
CA ASN A 128 9.46 -10.88 -1.43
C ASN A 128 10.95 -11.20 -1.26
N ASN A 129 11.64 -11.44 -2.37
CA ASN A 129 13.08 -11.70 -2.42
C ASN A 129 13.95 -10.43 -2.41
N TYR A 130 13.36 -9.24 -2.25
CA TYR A 130 14.11 -8.01 -2.18
C TYR A 130 14.89 -7.94 -0.85
N GLN A 131 16.20 -8.14 -0.96
CA GLN A 131 17.15 -7.73 0.07
C GLN A 131 17.57 -6.29 -0.20
N PRO A 132 17.38 -5.35 0.74
CA PRO A 132 17.95 -4.03 0.59
C PRO A 132 19.48 -4.17 0.45
N PRO A 133 20.14 -3.34 -0.38
CA PRO A 133 21.59 -3.38 -0.46
C PRO A 133 22.18 -3.16 0.93
N ALA A 134 23.14 -4.00 1.32
CA ALA A 134 23.85 -3.86 2.58
C ALA A 134 24.38 -2.42 2.68
N THR A 135 23.97 -1.71 3.74
CA THR A 135 24.44 -0.36 4.00
C THR A 135 25.94 -0.45 4.30
N LEU A 136 26.76 0.18 3.45
CA LEU A 136 28.22 0.32 3.64
C LEU A 136 28.53 1.32 4.76
#